data_AF-A0A502FIV9-F1
#
_entry.id   AF-A0A502FIV9-F1
#
_cell.length_a   1.000
_cell.length_b   1.000
_cell.length_c   1.000
_cell.angle_alpha   90.00
_cell.angle_beta   90.00
_cell.angle_gamma   90.00
#
_symmetry.space_group_name_H-M   'P 1'
#
loop_
_entity.id
_entity.type
_entity.pdbx_description
1 polymer ?
#
loop_
_entity_poly.entity_id
_entity_poly.type
_entity_poly.pdbx_seq_one_letter_code
_entity_poly.pdbx_strand_id
1 'polypeptide(L)'
;MTTRAMLLREAAISAAINAVLSIVFFILVFGTSVAPGLAALGQDFLPQAFMVSLMGSLVPALLMRRQLGGAIVPVVLRAIAFALLGAAIAGGAAYWLCALHGAATLPIAPALTVKALFGAVLGAIVAPLAVWPVIASARRA
;
A
#
# COMPACT_ATOMS: atom_id res chain seq x y z
N MET A 1 22.10 1.06 -14.45
CA MET A 1 21.31 0.37 -13.42
C MET A 1 20.36 -0.62 -14.11
N THR A 2 20.26 -1.87 -13.66
CA THR A 2 19.39 -2.88 -14.31
C THR A 2 17.92 -2.65 -13.95
N THR A 3 16.99 -3.10 -14.79
CA THR A 3 15.53 -2.97 -14.51
C THR A 3 15.16 -3.62 -13.19
N ARG A 4 15.75 -4.78 -12.86
CA ARG A 4 15.54 -5.46 -11.58
C ARG A 4 15.96 -4.59 -10.40
N ALA A 5 17.13 -3.96 -10.47
CA ALA A 5 17.59 -3.07 -9.42
C ALA A 5 16.66 -1.85 -9.24
N MET A 6 16.13 -1.30 -10.33
CA MET A 6 15.16 -0.20 -10.27
C MET A 6 13.87 -0.64 -9.57
N LEU A 7 13.29 -1.78 -9.97
CA LEU A 7 12.07 -2.30 -9.35
C LEU A 7 12.25 -2.60 -7.86
N LEU A 8 13.39 -3.20 -7.47
CA LEU A 8 13.69 -3.46 -6.05
C LEU A 8 13.85 -2.17 -5.26
N ARG A 9 14.48 -1.14 -5.84
CA ARG A 9 14.58 0.18 -5.21
C ARG A 9 13.21 0.79 -4.98
N GLU A 10 12.33 0.79 -5.98
CA GLU A 10 10.98 1.34 -5.83
C GLU A 10 10.13 0.53 -4.83
N ALA A 11 10.26 -0.80 -4.82
CA ALA A 11 9.63 -1.64 -3.80
C ALA A 11 10.10 -1.29 -2.39
N ALA A 12 11.42 -1.15 -2.17
CA ALA A 12 11.99 -0.81 -0.87
C ALA A 12 11.58 0.59 -0.38
N ILE A 13 11.61 1.59 -1.27
CA ILE A 13 11.18 2.96 -0.96
C ILE A 13 9.69 2.98 -0.60
N SER A 14 8.85 2.32 -1.42
CA SER A 14 7.41 2.21 -1.16
C SER A 14 7.12 1.49 0.15
N ALA A 15 7.84 0.41 0.46
CA ALA A 15 7.70 -0.33 1.71
C ALA A 15 8.00 0.57 2.92
N ALA A 16 9.11 1.30 2.88
CA ALA A 16 9.52 2.18 3.97
C ALA A 16 8.53 3.33 4.20
N ILE A 17 8.09 3.99 3.12
CA ILE A 17 7.11 5.09 3.21
C ILE A 17 5.78 4.57 3.76
N ASN A 18 5.25 3.46 3.24
CA ASN A 18 3.96 2.94 3.67
C ASN A 18 4.02 2.35 5.09
N ALA A 19 5.15 1.80 5.53
CA ALA A 19 5.36 1.43 6.93
C ALA A 19 5.19 2.65 7.86
N VAL A 20 5.95 3.72 7.58
CA VAL A 20 5.93 4.94 8.38
C VAL A 20 4.55 5.59 8.38
N LEU A 21 3.92 5.73 7.21
CA LEU A 21 2.56 6.28 7.13
C LEU A 21 1.56 5.43 7.89
N SER A 22 1.65 4.10 7.81
CA SER A 22 0.75 3.21 8.56
C SER A 22 0.90 3.37 10.07
N ILE A 23 2.13 3.58 10.57
CA ILE A 23 2.39 3.88 11.98
C ILE A 23 1.76 5.23 12.36
N VAL A 24 2.01 6.27 11.56
CA VAL A 24 1.46 7.62 11.83
C VAL A 24 -0.06 7.60 11.84
N PHE A 25 -0.71 7.01 10.83
CA PHE A 25 -2.17 6.91 10.79
C PHE A 25 -2.73 6.06 11.91
N PHE A 26 -2.07 4.96 12.28
CA PHE A 26 -2.48 4.18 13.44
C PHE A 26 -2.50 5.03 14.72
N ILE A 27 -1.44 5.81 14.97
CA ILE A 27 -1.36 6.69 16.15
C ILE A 27 -2.45 7.78 16.09
N LEU A 28 -2.73 8.33 14.91
CA LEU A 28 -3.76 9.36 14.74
C LEU A 28 -5.18 8.82 14.97
N VAL A 29 -5.45 7.58 14.54
CA VAL A 29 -6.80 6.98 14.60
C VAL A 29 -7.07 6.30 15.94
N PHE A 30 -6.10 5.55 16.48
CA PHE A 30 -6.28 4.73 17.68
C PHE A 30 -5.57 5.29 18.92
N GLY A 31 -4.67 6.25 18.75
CA GLY A 31 -3.83 6.75 19.84
C GLY A 31 -2.82 5.71 20.35
N THR A 32 -2.28 5.95 21.54
CA THR A 32 -1.27 5.09 22.19
C THR A 32 -1.63 4.71 23.63
N SER A 33 -2.84 5.03 24.08
CA SER A 33 -3.29 4.80 25.46
C SER A 33 -4.29 3.65 25.61
N VAL A 34 -5.06 3.35 24.57
CA VAL A 34 -6.12 2.34 24.58
C VAL A 34 -5.89 1.31 23.47
N ALA A 35 -5.99 0.03 23.81
CA ALA A 35 -5.86 -1.04 22.84
C ALA A 35 -7.05 -1.00 21.85
N PRO A 36 -6.80 -0.98 20.52
CA PRO A 36 -7.86 -0.96 19.55
C PRO A 36 -8.65 -2.27 19.54
N GLY A 37 -9.97 -2.15 19.36
CA GLY A 37 -10.82 -3.29 19.03
C GLY A 37 -10.52 -3.82 17.63
N LEU A 38 -10.54 -5.14 17.45
CA LEU A 38 -10.25 -5.76 16.16
C LEU A 38 -11.25 -5.35 15.07
N ALA A 39 -12.52 -5.10 15.42
CA ALA A 39 -13.51 -4.59 14.46
C ALA A 39 -13.09 -3.23 13.86
N ALA A 40 -12.66 -2.29 14.71
CA ALA A 40 -12.19 -0.96 14.27
C ALA A 40 -10.86 -1.06 13.50
N LEU A 41 -9.94 -1.92 13.96
CA LEU A 41 -8.68 -2.20 13.27
C LEU A 41 -8.92 -2.77 11.86
N GLY A 42 -9.86 -3.72 11.77
CA GLY A 42 -10.37 -4.33 10.55
C GLY A 42 -10.91 -3.30 9.57
N GLN A 43 -11.81 -2.42 10.03
CA GLN A 43 -12.38 -1.36 9.22
C GLN A 43 -11.31 -0.41 8.66
N ASP A 44 -10.29 -0.10 9.46
CA ASP A 44 -9.18 0.78 9.04
C ASP A 44 -8.26 0.13 7.98
N PHE A 45 -8.20 -1.21 7.88
CA PHE A 45 -7.42 -1.86 6.81
C PHE A 45 -7.94 -1.59 5.40
N LEU A 46 -9.24 -1.32 5.24
CA LEU A 46 -9.84 -1.00 3.93
C LEU A 46 -9.31 0.32 3.35
N PRO A 47 -9.50 1.49 4.00
CA PRO A 47 -8.95 2.75 3.51
C PRO A 47 -7.42 2.74 3.49
N GLN A 48 -6.76 2.07 4.43
CA GLN A 48 -5.31 1.90 4.41
C GLN A 48 -4.84 1.15 3.15
N ALA A 49 -5.43 -0.01 2.84
CA ALA A 49 -5.04 -0.81 1.67
C ALA A 49 -5.32 -0.08 0.36
N PHE A 50 -6.43 0.66 0.30
CA PHE A 50 -6.73 1.56 -0.83
C PHE A 50 -5.62 2.59 -1.02
N MET A 51 -5.30 3.35 0.02
CA MET A 51 -4.33 4.44 -0.05
C MET A 51 -2.90 3.95 -0.31
N VAL A 52 -2.47 2.87 0.35
CA VAL A 52 -1.16 2.25 0.13
C VAL A 52 -1.02 1.79 -1.31
N SER A 53 -2.04 1.12 -1.86
CA SER A 53 -2.00 0.65 -3.24
C SER A 53 -2.09 1.79 -4.24
N LEU A 54 -2.88 2.83 -3.96
CA LEU A 54 -2.98 4.02 -4.81
C LEU A 54 -1.65 4.78 -4.85
N MET A 55 -1.11 5.14 -3.69
CA MET A 55 0.14 5.91 -3.59
C MET A 55 1.34 5.10 -4.09
N GLY A 56 1.40 3.83 -3.71
CA GLY A 56 2.44 2.88 -4.13
C GLY A 56 2.45 2.65 -5.64
N SER A 57 1.31 2.75 -6.32
CA SER A 57 1.25 2.61 -7.78
C SER A 57 1.38 3.93 -8.54
N LEU A 58 0.72 4.99 -8.08
CA LEU A 58 0.58 6.25 -8.80
C LEU A 58 1.88 7.06 -8.80
N VAL A 59 2.43 7.31 -7.61
CA VAL A 59 3.59 8.21 -7.44
C VAL A 59 4.81 7.74 -8.23
N PRO A 60 5.30 6.50 -8.07
CA PRO A 60 6.50 6.06 -8.80
C PRO A 60 6.23 5.94 -10.30
N ALA A 61 5.02 5.57 -10.72
CA ALA A 61 4.67 5.50 -12.14
C ALA A 61 4.59 6.90 -12.80
N LEU A 62 4.10 7.92 -12.10
CA LEU A 62 4.10 9.30 -12.59
C LEU A 62 5.52 9.88 -12.68
N LEU A 63 6.36 9.61 -11.68
CA LEU A 63 7.78 10.00 -11.71
C LEU A 63 8.52 9.34 -12.88
N MET A 64 8.31 8.04 -13.09
CA MET A 64 8.90 7.31 -14.21
C MET A 64 8.37 7.82 -15.56
N ARG A 65 7.07 8.07 -15.67
CA ARG A 65 6.47 8.69 -16.86
C ARG A 65 7.08 10.05 -17.17
N ARG A 66 7.33 10.89 -16.16
CA ARG A 66 7.96 12.20 -16.36
C ARG A 66 9.35 12.08 -16.98
N GLN A 67 10.07 11.00 -16.68
CA GLN A 67 11.41 10.74 -17.22
C GLN A 67 11.38 10.10 -18.62
N LEU A 68 10.43 9.19 -18.87
CA LEU A 68 10.39 8.36 -20.08
C LEU A 68 9.33 8.78 -21.11
N GLY A 69 8.44 9.72 -20.77
CA GLY A 69 7.30 10.10 -21.59
C GLY A 69 6.11 9.14 -21.49
N GLY A 70 5.09 9.35 -22.34
CA GLY A 70 3.90 8.49 -22.45
C GLY A 70 2.59 9.12 -21.94
N ALA A 71 1.47 8.43 -22.15
CA ALA A 71 0.14 8.91 -21.75
C ALA A 71 -0.08 8.83 -20.23
N ILE A 72 -0.73 9.84 -19.65
CA ILE A 72 -1.04 9.88 -18.21
C ILE A 72 -2.23 8.99 -17.83
N VAL A 73 -3.23 8.90 -18.70
CA VAL A 73 -4.50 8.19 -18.44
C VAL A 73 -4.28 6.72 -18.07
N PRO A 74 -3.45 5.94 -18.79
CA PRO A 74 -3.21 4.53 -18.43
C PRO A 74 -2.52 4.35 -17.07
N VAL A 75 -1.72 5.34 -16.63
CA VAL A 75 -1.07 5.32 -15.31
C VAL A 75 -2.12 5.50 -14.21
N VAL A 76 -2.98 6.50 -14.37
CA VAL A 76 -4.04 6.81 -13.40
C VAL A 76 -5.06 5.67 -13.29
N LEU A 77 -5.55 5.15 -14.42
CA LEU A 77 -6.51 4.04 -14.41
C LEU A 77 -5.95 2.79 -13.74
N ARG A 78 -4.67 2.47 -14.01
CA ARG A 78 -4.00 1.34 -13.36
C ARG A 78 -3.84 1.56 -11.86
N ALA A 79 -3.51 2.78 -11.44
CA ALA A 79 -3.38 3.10 -10.02
C ALA A 79 -4.72 2.98 -9.28
N ILE A 80 -5.82 3.45 -9.90
CA ILE A 80 -7.18 3.26 -9.37
C ILE A 80 -7.51 1.77 -9.30
N ALA A 81 -7.20 0.99 -10.34
CA ALA A 81 -7.43 -0.45 -10.33
C ALA A 81 -6.66 -1.16 -9.20
N PHE A 82 -5.38 -0.82 -8.99
CA PHE A 82 -4.61 -1.33 -7.86
C PHE A 82 -5.18 -0.89 -6.52
N ALA A 83 -5.66 0.34 -6.40
CA ALA A 83 -6.30 0.83 -5.18
C ALA A 83 -7.54 0.03 -4.83
N LEU A 84 -8.42 -0.20 -5.80
CA LEU A 84 -9.64 -0.98 -5.63
C LEU A 84 -9.34 -2.46 -5.33
N LEU A 85 -8.42 -3.07 -6.07
CA LEU A 85 -8.01 -4.46 -5.85
C LEU A 85 -7.30 -4.64 -4.50
N GLY A 86 -6.44 -3.70 -4.12
CA GLY A 86 -5.76 -3.72 -2.82
C GLY A 86 -6.75 -3.60 -1.66
N ALA A 87 -7.72 -2.69 -1.77
CA ALA A 87 -8.80 -2.56 -0.80
C ALA A 87 -9.66 -3.82 -0.70
N ALA A 88 -10.10 -4.37 -1.84
CA ALA A 88 -10.97 -5.53 -1.88
C ALA A 88 -10.28 -6.82 -1.41
N ILE A 89 -9.04 -7.04 -1.85
CA ILE A 89 -8.31 -8.29 -1.59
C ILE A 89 -7.54 -8.19 -0.27
N ALA A 90 -6.55 -7.31 -0.17
CA ALA A 90 -5.69 -7.24 1.01
C ALA A 90 -6.44 -6.60 2.20
N GLY A 91 -7.12 -5.47 1.97
CA GLY A 91 -7.94 -4.81 2.97
C GLY A 91 -9.12 -5.67 3.42
N GLY A 92 -9.84 -6.25 2.46
CA GLY A 92 -10.97 -7.16 2.71
C GLY A 92 -10.55 -8.43 3.46
N ALA A 93 -9.42 -9.05 3.10
CA ALA A 93 -8.91 -10.20 3.84
C ALA A 93 -8.52 -9.84 5.29
N ALA A 94 -7.85 -8.72 5.50
CA ALA A 94 -7.50 -8.25 6.85
C ALA A 94 -8.75 -7.91 7.68
N TYR A 95 -9.73 -7.24 7.07
CA TYR A 95 -11.05 -6.97 7.67
C TYR A 95 -11.74 -8.27 8.07
N TRP A 96 -11.82 -9.24 7.16
CA TRP A 96 -12.45 -10.52 7.40
C TRP A 96 -11.77 -11.31 8.53
N LEU A 97 -10.43 -11.35 8.55
CA LEU A 97 -9.66 -11.98 9.62
C LEU A 97 -9.93 -11.32 10.99
N CYS A 98 -10.03 -9.99 11.04
CA CYS A 98 -10.38 -9.29 12.27
C CYS A 98 -11.83 -9.61 12.70
N ALA A 99 -12.76 -9.70 11.76
CA ALA A 99 -14.17 -10.01 12.03
C ALA A 99 -14.36 -11.40 12.64
N LEU A 100 -13.52 -12.39 12.29
CA LEU A 100 -13.54 -13.72 12.90
C LEU A 100 -13.28 -13.73 14.42
N HIS A 101 -12.64 -12.68 14.94
CA HIS A 101 -12.26 -12.56 16.35
C HIS A 101 -13.19 -11.64 17.15
N GLY A 102 -14.25 -11.11 16.53
CA GLY A 102 -15.33 -10.38 17.20
C GLY A 102 -14.87 -9.13 17.95
N ALA A 103 -15.32 -9.00 19.21
CA ALA A 103 -15.07 -7.84 20.08
C ALA A 103 -13.71 -7.88 20.80
N ALA A 104 -12.81 -8.79 20.43
CA ALA A 104 -11.47 -8.83 21.01
C ALA A 104 -10.69 -7.55 20.70
N THR A 105 -9.79 -7.20 21.62
CA THR A 105 -8.84 -6.10 21.46
C THR A 105 -7.46 -6.66 21.19
N LEU A 106 -6.65 -5.91 20.44
CA LEU A 106 -5.26 -6.24 20.19
C LEU A 106 -4.37 -5.24 20.93
N PRO A 107 -3.39 -5.69 21.74
CA PRO A 107 -2.47 -4.76 22.39
C PRO A 107 -1.78 -3.84 21.37
N ILE A 108 -1.43 -2.63 21.81
CA ILE A 108 -0.97 -1.56 20.91
C ILE A 108 0.25 -1.97 20.09
N ALA A 109 1.27 -2.56 20.74
CA ALA A 109 2.51 -2.96 20.07
C ALA A 109 2.29 -3.96 18.92
N PRO A 110 1.57 -5.10 19.10
CA PRO A 110 1.27 -5.98 17.98
C PRO A 110 0.34 -5.34 16.95
N ALA A 111 -0.66 -4.54 17.35
CA ALA A 111 -1.54 -3.86 16.39
C ALA A 111 -0.77 -2.91 15.46
N LEU A 112 0.13 -2.11 16.03
CA LEU A 112 0.99 -1.19 15.29
C LEU A 112 1.99 -1.94 14.40
N THR A 113 2.56 -3.04 14.89
CA THR A 113 3.47 -3.90 14.10
C THR A 113 2.76 -4.49 12.89
N VAL A 114 1.56 -5.04 13.09
CA VAL A 114 0.76 -5.60 11.99
C VAL A 114 0.42 -4.53 10.97
N LYS A 115 0.01 -3.33 11.41
CA LYS A 115 -0.31 -2.20 10.53
C LYS A 115 0.90 -1.75 9.70
N ALA A 116 2.06 -1.62 10.33
CA ALA A 116 3.29 -1.25 9.67
C ALA A 116 3.73 -2.30 8.63
N LEU A 117 3.73 -3.58 9.01
CA LEU A 117 4.10 -4.68 8.12
C LEU A 117 3.11 -4.81 6.96
N PHE A 118 1.82 -4.69 7.22
CA PHE A 118 0.79 -4.72 6.19
C PHE A 118 1.02 -3.63 5.13
N GLY A 119 1.19 -2.37 5.56
CA GLY A 119 1.48 -1.26 4.67
C GLY A 119 2.79 -1.46 3.90
N ALA A 120 3.84 -1.92 4.57
CA ALA A 120 5.14 -2.18 3.96
C ALA A 120 5.06 -3.23 2.85
N VAL A 121 4.47 -4.39 3.15
CA VAL A 121 4.37 -5.52 2.22
C VAL A 121 3.50 -5.16 1.03
N LEU A 122 2.34 -4.55 1.27
CA LEU A 122 1.45 -4.14 0.18
C LEU A 122 2.11 -3.09 -0.72
N GLY A 123 2.78 -2.09 -0.12
CA GLY A 123 3.54 -1.08 -0.86
C GLY A 123 4.69 -1.67 -1.69
N ALA A 124 5.41 -2.64 -1.13
CA ALA A 124 6.52 -3.35 -1.79
C ALA A 124 6.06 -4.16 -3.01
N ILE A 125 4.85 -4.71 -2.95
CA ILE A 125 4.26 -5.51 -4.04
C ILE A 125 3.74 -4.59 -5.14
N VAL A 126 2.95 -3.58 -4.79
CA VAL A 126 2.23 -2.76 -5.78
C VAL A 126 3.15 -1.84 -6.58
N ALA A 127 4.17 -1.25 -5.94
CA ALA A 127 5.08 -0.32 -6.61
C ALA A 127 5.81 -0.89 -7.84
N PRO A 128 6.52 -2.02 -7.76
CA PRO A 128 7.20 -2.57 -8.94
C PRO A 128 6.22 -2.99 -10.03
N LEU A 129 5.04 -3.50 -9.67
CA LEU A 129 3.99 -3.89 -10.63
C LEU A 129 3.44 -2.69 -11.41
N ALA A 130 3.34 -1.52 -10.76
CA ALA A 130 2.85 -0.31 -11.41
C ALA A 130 3.88 0.34 -12.33
N VAL A 131 5.16 0.29 -11.96
CA VAL A 131 6.27 0.89 -12.72
C VAL A 131 6.68 0.06 -13.92
N TRP A 132 6.64 -1.27 -13.82
CA TRP A 132 7.08 -2.17 -14.89
C TRP A 132 6.49 -1.87 -16.28
N PRO A 133 5.17 -1.66 -16.45
CA PRO A 133 4.61 -1.37 -17.76
C PRO A 133 5.06 -0.03 -18.34
N VAL A 134 5.37 0.97 -17.50
CA VAL A 134 5.89 2.27 -17.97
C VAL A 134 7.28 2.08 -18.59
N ILE A 135 8.15 1.31 -17.93
CA ILE A 135 9.48 0.97 -18.45
C ILE A 135 9.36 0.14 -19.73
N ALA A 136 8.45 -0.85 -19.75
CA ALA A 136 8.26 -1.73 -20.90
C ALA A 136 7.66 -1.01 -22.13
N SER A 137 6.88 0.04 -21.94
CA SER A 137 6.38 0.88 -23.04
C SER A 137 7.48 1.77 -23.61
N ALA A 138 8.33 2.36 -22.77
CA ALA A 138 9.43 3.22 -23.21
C ALA A 138 10.48 2.48 -24.06
N ARG A 139 10.65 1.17 -23.83
CA ARG A 139 11.57 0.32 -24.63
C ARG A 139 11.05 -0.04 -26.02
N ARG A 140 9.75 0.18 -26.27
CA ARG A 140 9.10 -0.17 -27.54
C ARG A 140 8.87 1.04 -28.45
N ALA A 141 9.14 2.24 -27.96
CA ALA A 141 9.12 3.50 -28.71
C ALA A 141 10.54 3.83 -29.18
#